data_AF-A0A2E1X649-F1
#
_entry.id   AF-A0A2E1X649-F1
#
_cell.length_a   1.000
_cell.length_b   1.000
_cell.length_c   1.000
_cell.angle_alpha   90.00
_cell.angle_beta   90.00
_cell.angle_gamma   90.00
#
_symmetry.space_group_name_H-M   'P 1'
#
loop_
_entity.id
_entity.type
_entity.pdbx_description
1 polymer ?
#
loop_
_entity_poly.entity_id
_entity_poly.type
_entity_poly.pdbx_seq_one_letter_code
_entity_poly.pdbx_strand_id
1 'polypeptide(L)'
;MSESTSSPRDPRLALLFDEEAAVVSRACLELVPIVFDDPELELEMIDLLQRNVDQEDGFATGELCMALLLGEIRSAPATDVLIRCLQVEDEMLQRIAVRSLQRIGSPAFDEILELLEDPSLEGEFSVMAIESLEGITLHDLPHHRENIEDRLRIDLVDRKLPIERREAVAIALARLGISEASETIELLLEQEFPDGNVFISEAHDLMTEYPNGLPGHAEDPIEQVVRWISDEILPGGELDLSIIQQQDPEAE
;
A
#
# COMPACT_ATOMS: atom_id res chain seq x y z
N MET A 1 16.61 25.55 -23.75
CA MET A 1 17.64 24.50 -23.80
C MET A 1 18.36 24.47 -22.47
N SER A 2 17.69 23.99 -21.44
CA SER A 2 18.33 23.60 -20.18
C SER A 2 18.55 22.10 -20.28
N GLU A 3 19.80 21.71 -20.46
CA GLU A 3 20.23 20.32 -20.24
C GLU A 3 20.06 20.05 -18.75
N SER A 4 18.91 19.45 -18.39
CA SER A 4 18.72 18.82 -17.10
C SER A 4 19.67 17.62 -17.07
N THR A 5 20.84 17.80 -16.48
CA THR A 5 21.76 16.70 -16.19
C THR A 5 21.10 15.80 -15.16
N SER A 6 20.25 14.85 -15.60
CA SER A 6 19.85 13.74 -14.75
C SER A 6 21.13 13.00 -14.39
N SER A 7 21.39 12.81 -13.10
CA SER A 7 22.42 11.85 -12.68
C SER A 7 22.16 10.54 -13.44
N PRO A 8 23.19 9.89 -14.01
CA PRO A 8 22.97 8.64 -14.72
C PRO A 8 22.36 7.65 -13.73
N ARG A 9 21.13 7.20 -14.02
CA ARG A 9 20.46 6.12 -13.29
C ARG A 9 21.36 4.90 -13.33
N ASP A 10 21.45 4.16 -12.23
CA ASP A 10 22.11 2.86 -12.20
C ASP A 10 21.59 2.01 -13.36
N PRO A 11 22.48 1.46 -14.20
CA PRO A 11 22.08 0.72 -15.40
C PRO A 11 21.18 -0.49 -15.09
N ARG A 12 21.20 -1.01 -13.86
CA ARG A 12 20.33 -2.10 -13.41
C ARG A 12 18.86 -1.70 -13.36
N LEU A 13 18.56 -0.43 -13.09
CA LEU A 13 17.19 0.10 -13.05
C LEU A 13 16.66 0.46 -14.44
N ALA A 14 17.51 0.49 -15.47
CA ALA A 14 17.13 0.94 -16.81
C ALA A 14 15.99 0.11 -17.42
N LEU A 15 15.97 -1.20 -17.15
CA LEU A 15 14.95 -2.12 -17.70
C LEU A 15 13.55 -1.92 -17.09
N LEU A 16 13.43 -1.21 -15.97
CA LEU A 16 12.13 -0.83 -15.41
C LEU A 16 11.39 0.19 -16.28
N PHE A 17 12.11 0.88 -17.18
CA PHE A 17 11.60 1.92 -18.06
C PHE A 17 11.47 1.46 -19.52
N ASP A 18 11.53 0.14 -19.76
CA ASP A 18 11.36 -0.42 -21.08
C ASP A 18 9.90 -0.30 -21.57
N GLU A 19 9.69 -0.23 -22.88
CA GLU A 19 8.35 -0.17 -23.47
C GLU A 19 7.67 -1.54 -23.47
N GLU A 20 8.44 -2.62 -23.43
CA GLU A 20 7.92 -3.99 -23.43
C GLU A 20 7.56 -4.46 -22.02
N ALA A 21 6.27 -4.70 -21.78
CA ALA A 21 5.76 -5.20 -20.49
C ALA A 21 6.52 -6.43 -19.97
N ALA A 22 6.81 -7.39 -20.86
CA ALA A 22 7.52 -8.62 -20.49
C ALA A 22 8.95 -8.35 -20.02
N VAL A 23 9.62 -7.33 -20.55
CA VAL A 23 10.96 -6.91 -20.12
C VAL A 23 10.89 -6.29 -18.74
N VAL A 24 9.98 -5.34 -18.54
CA VAL A 24 9.76 -4.68 -17.25
C VAL A 24 9.43 -5.71 -16.17
N SER A 25 8.48 -6.60 -16.42
CA SER A 25 8.03 -7.58 -15.42
C SER A 25 9.12 -8.55 -15.00
N ARG A 26 9.93 -9.03 -15.95
CA ARG A 26 11.11 -9.83 -15.63
C ARG A 26 12.12 -9.02 -14.82
N ALA A 27 12.37 -7.77 -15.19
CA ALA A 27 13.28 -6.91 -14.45
C ALA A 27 12.80 -6.66 -13.01
N CYS A 28 11.51 -6.42 -12.78
CA CYS A 28 10.97 -6.25 -11.43
C CYS A 28 11.21 -7.55 -10.62
N LEU A 29 10.95 -8.74 -11.15
CA LEU A 29 11.22 -9.99 -10.42
C LEU A 29 12.71 -10.23 -10.14
N GLU A 30 13.59 -9.99 -11.12
CA GLU A 30 15.04 -10.18 -10.97
C GLU A 30 15.65 -9.20 -9.97
N LEU A 31 15.10 -7.98 -9.87
CA LEU A 31 15.62 -6.94 -8.99
C LEU A 31 15.30 -7.16 -7.51
N VAL A 32 14.26 -7.92 -7.14
CA VAL A 32 13.91 -8.15 -5.73
C VAL A 32 15.11 -8.60 -4.88
N PRO A 33 15.77 -9.75 -5.17
CA PRO A 33 16.92 -10.18 -4.38
C PRO A 33 18.13 -9.26 -4.55
N ILE A 34 18.28 -8.61 -5.70
CA ILE A 34 19.43 -7.72 -5.98
C ILE A 34 19.36 -6.47 -5.12
N VAL A 35 18.19 -5.82 -5.07
CA VAL A 35 17.98 -4.61 -4.28
C VAL A 35 18.03 -4.94 -2.79
N PHE A 36 17.48 -6.09 -2.37
CA PHE A 36 17.57 -6.56 -0.98
C PHE A 36 19.03 -6.71 -0.51
N ASP A 37 19.93 -7.20 -1.36
CA ASP A 37 21.35 -7.39 -1.05
C ASP A 37 22.22 -6.14 -1.30
N ASP A 38 21.68 -5.07 -1.89
CA ASP A 38 22.41 -3.85 -2.27
C ASP A 38 21.74 -2.57 -1.73
N PRO A 39 22.13 -2.11 -0.53
CA PRO A 39 21.59 -0.90 0.07
C PRO A 39 21.86 0.38 -0.73
N GLU A 40 22.91 0.43 -1.57
CA GLU A 40 23.17 1.60 -2.42
C GLU A 40 22.13 1.68 -3.54
N LEU A 41 21.74 0.53 -4.10
CA LEU A 41 20.68 0.45 -5.10
C LEU A 41 19.29 0.71 -4.50
N GLU A 42 19.03 0.21 -3.30
CA GLU A 42 17.81 0.54 -2.53
C GLU A 42 17.67 2.05 -2.33
N LEU A 43 18.73 2.69 -1.82
CA LEU A 43 18.75 4.14 -1.60
C LEU A 43 18.58 4.91 -2.90
N GLU A 44 19.20 4.45 -4.00
CA GLU A 44 19.01 5.09 -5.30
C GLU A 44 17.55 5.01 -5.79
N MET A 45 16.87 3.88 -5.61
CA MET A 45 15.46 3.75 -5.95
C MET A 45 14.58 4.70 -5.15
N ILE A 46 14.81 4.82 -3.83
CA ILE A 46 14.12 5.78 -2.96
C ILE A 46 14.33 7.20 -3.47
N ASP A 47 15.58 7.55 -3.75
CA ASP A 47 16.00 8.86 -4.25
C ASP A 47 15.35 9.20 -5.61
N LEU A 48 15.22 8.23 -6.52
CA LEU A 48 14.58 8.41 -7.82
C LEU A 48 13.07 8.57 -7.68
N LEU A 49 12.42 7.74 -6.86
CA LEU A 49 10.99 7.86 -6.60
C LEU A 49 10.67 9.21 -5.94
N GLN A 50 11.46 9.61 -4.94
CA GLN A 50 11.29 10.88 -4.24
C GLN A 50 11.41 12.08 -5.18
N ARG A 51 12.40 12.08 -6.09
CA ARG A 51 12.56 13.16 -7.08
C ARG A 51 11.37 13.28 -8.02
N ASN A 52 10.76 12.17 -8.43
CA ASN A 52 9.57 12.19 -9.28
C ASN A 52 8.36 12.73 -8.50
N VAL A 53 8.16 12.26 -7.27
CA VAL A 53 7.10 12.77 -6.38
C VAL A 53 7.27 14.28 -6.13
N ASP A 54 8.51 14.76 -5.92
CA ASP A 54 8.81 16.19 -5.73
C ASP A 54 8.52 17.06 -6.96
N GLN A 55 8.62 16.47 -8.15
CA GLN A 55 8.43 17.17 -9.42
C GLN A 55 6.95 17.21 -9.85
N GLU A 56 6.10 16.37 -9.26
CA GLU A 56 4.72 16.12 -9.70
C GLU A 56 4.64 15.79 -11.21
N ASP A 57 5.74 15.26 -11.76
CA ASP A 57 5.82 14.82 -13.13
C ASP A 57 5.17 13.42 -13.21
N GLY A 58 4.30 13.22 -14.20
CA GLY A 58 3.55 11.97 -14.34
C GLY A 58 4.44 10.72 -14.23
N PHE A 59 3.91 9.68 -13.60
CA PHE A 59 4.69 8.50 -13.23
C PHE A 59 4.73 7.50 -14.37
N ALA A 60 5.93 7.04 -14.75
CA ALA A 60 6.07 5.96 -15.72
C ALA A 60 6.05 4.59 -15.02
N THR A 61 5.98 3.51 -15.80
CA THR A 61 6.02 2.13 -15.30
C THR A 61 7.21 1.87 -14.39
N GLY A 62 8.33 2.55 -14.61
CA GLY A 62 9.52 2.40 -13.79
C GLY A 62 9.35 2.92 -12.36
N GLU A 63 8.73 4.09 -12.17
CA GLU A 63 8.39 4.61 -10.84
C GLU A 63 7.41 3.69 -10.10
N LEU A 64 6.42 3.17 -10.81
CA LEU A 64 5.46 2.22 -10.26
C LEU A 64 6.14 0.91 -9.81
N CYS A 65 7.04 0.35 -10.62
CA CYS A 65 7.82 -0.83 -10.23
C CYS A 65 8.79 -0.53 -9.08
N MET A 66 9.39 0.66 -9.01
CA MET A 66 10.23 1.04 -7.88
C MET A 66 9.43 1.05 -6.57
N ALA A 67 8.26 1.69 -6.55
CA ALA A 67 7.38 1.69 -5.38
C ALA A 67 6.96 0.26 -4.96
N LEU A 68 6.65 -0.60 -5.92
CA LEU A 68 6.33 -2.00 -5.66
C LEU A 68 7.52 -2.78 -5.06
N LEU A 69 8.70 -2.66 -5.67
CA LEU A 69 9.91 -3.34 -5.24
C LEU A 69 10.33 -2.97 -3.82
N LEU A 70 10.23 -1.69 -3.46
CA LEU A 70 10.52 -1.21 -2.10
C LEU A 70 9.58 -1.84 -1.07
N GLY A 71 8.31 -2.05 -1.43
CA GLY A 71 7.35 -2.81 -0.62
C GLY A 71 7.71 -4.29 -0.51
N GLU A 72 8.14 -4.90 -1.61
CA GLU A 72 8.50 -6.33 -1.66
C GLU A 72 9.67 -6.66 -0.74
N ILE A 73 10.73 -5.86 -0.78
CA ILE A 73 11.90 -6.03 0.08
C ILE A 73 11.65 -5.56 1.52
N ARG A 74 10.44 -5.05 1.82
CA ARG A 74 10.04 -4.48 3.11
C ARG A 74 10.98 -3.36 3.56
N SER A 75 11.30 -2.45 2.65
CA SER A 75 12.20 -1.31 2.88
C SER A 75 11.60 -0.33 3.88
N ALA A 76 11.98 -0.45 5.15
CA ALA A 76 11.66 0.57 6.16
C ALA A 76 12.18 1.98 5.76
N PRO A 77 13.36 2.15 5.15
CA PRO A 77 13.81 3.45 4.65
C PRO A 77 12.91 4.08 3.58
N ALA A 78 12.10 3.29 2.86
CA ALA A 78 11.20 3.80 1.83
C ALA A 78 9.85 4.30 2.37
N THR A 79 9.56 4.12 3.66
CA THR A 79 8.25 4.43 4.25
C THR A 79 7.85 5.88 3.98
N ASP A 80 8.72 6.84 4.30
CA ASP A 80 8.49 8.27 4.08
C ASP A 80 8.07 8.59 2.62
N VAL A 81 8.80 8.07 1.64
CA VAL A 81 8.50 8.35 0.22
C VAL A 81 7.21 7.68 -0.23
N LEU A 82 6.91 6.48 0.27
CA LEU A 82 5.67 5.77 -0.04
C LEU A 82 4.45 6.44 0.60
N ILE A 83 4.55 7.00 1.81
CA ILE A 83 3.50 7.83 2.40
C ILE A 83 3.25 9.06 1.54
N ARG A 84 4.30 9.69 1.02
CA ARG A 84 4.15 10.82 0.09
C ARG A 84 3.51 10.43 -1.23
N CYS A 85 3.74 9.22 -1.73
CA CYS A 85 3.05 8.69 -2.91
C CYS A 85 1.53 8.60 -2.72
N LEU A 86 1.00 8.55 -1.48
CA LEU A 86 -0.44 8.58 -1.23
C LEU A 86 -1.06 9.96 -1.51
N GLN A 87 -0.26 11.02 -1.57
CA GLN A 87 -0.73 12.40 -1.77
C GLN A 87 -0.76 12.83 -3.24
N VAL A 88 -0.11 12.08 -4.12
CA VAL A 88 0.01 12.44 -5.53
C VAL A 88 -1.28 12.12 -6.28
N GLU A 89 -1.61 12.89 -7.31
CA GLU A 89 -2.81 12.67 -8.16
C GLU A 89 -2.56 11.57 -9.22
N ASP A 90 -2.08 10.39 -8.79
CA ASP A 90 -1.92 9.20 -9.64
C ASP A 90 -2.52 7.98 -8.93
N GLU A 91 -3.71 7.58 -9.37
CA GLU A 91 -4.49 6.49 -8.73
C GLU A 91 -3.70 5.17 -8.65
N MET A 92 -2.80 4.93 -9.61
CA MET A 92 -2.08 3.67 -9.67
C MET A 92 -0.89 3.67 -8.72
N LEU A 93 -0.14 4.76 -8.69
CA LEU A 93 0.92 4.93 -7.70
C LEU A 93 0.36 4.92 -6.28
N GLN A 94 -0.79 5.55 -6.05
CA GLN A 94 -1.48 5.50 -4.75
C GLN A 94 -1.79 4.05 -4.34
N ARG A 95 -2.40 3.25 -5.23
CA ARG A 95 -2.71 1.83 -4.94
C ARG A 95 -1.45 0.99 -4.67
N ILE A 96 -0.39 1.20 -5.46
CA ILE A 96 0.88 0.52 -5.25
C ILE A 96 1.48 0.94 -3.90
N ALA A 97 1.44 2.22 -3.56
CA ALA A 97 1.95 2.73 -2.29
C ALA A 97 1.20 2.15 -1.08
N VAL A 98 -0.14 2.12 -1.10
CA VAL A 98 -0.94 1.45 -0.05
C VAL A 98 -0.49 0.01 0.13
N ARG A 99 -0.38 -0.75 -0.96
CA ARG A 99 0.06 -2.14 -0.93
C ARG A 99 1.48 -2.29 -0.39
N SER A 100 2.40 -1.43 -0.83
CA SER A 100 3.80 -1.45 -0.40
C SER A 100 3.94 -1.13 1.09
N LEU A 101 3.18 -0.16 1.61
CA LEU A 101 3.13 0.17 3.04
C LEU A 101 2.59 -1.01 3.85
N GLN A 102 1.52 -1.66 3.39
CA GLN A 102 1.00 -2.89 4.02
C GLN A 102 2.05 -4.02 4.06
N ARG A 103 2.89 -4.16 3.02
CA ARG A 103 3.99 -5.15 2.98
C ARG A 103 5.16 -4.82 3.89
N ILE A 104 5.52 -3.53 3.99
CA ILE A 104 6.55 -3.05 4.93
C ILE A 104 6.14 -3.36 6.37
N GLY A 105 4.86 -3.16 6.70
CA GLY A 105 4.30 -3.53 8.00
C GLY A 105 4.67 -2.54 9.09
N SER A 106 5.22 -3.02 10.22
CA SER A 106 5.42 -2.23 11.46
C SER A 106 6.02 -0.83 11.25
N PRO A 107 7.13 -0.64 10.51
CA PRO A 107 7.66 0.72 10.27
C PRO A 107 6.65 1.66 9.62
N ALA A 108 5.91 1.16 8.62
CA ALA A 108 4.87 1.91 7.95
C ALA A 108 3.67 2.18 8.85
N PHE A 109 3.26 1.21 9.66
CA PHE A 109 2.13 1.36 10.57
C PHE A 109 2.42 2.41 11.65
N ASP A 110 3.63 2.44 12.20
CA ASP A 110 4.03 3.44 13.19
C ASP A 110 3.95 4.87 12.61
N GLU A 111 4.48 5.09 11.41
CA GLU A 111 4.43 6.40 10.74
C GLU A 111 3.00 6.80 10.35
N ILE A 112 2.17 5.84 9.89
CA ILE A 112 0.75 6.11 9.59
C ILE A 112 -0.01 6.47 10.87
N LEU A 113 0.23 5.79 11.99
CA LEU A 113 -0.42 6.13 13.26
C LEU A 113 -0.04 7.53 13.74
N GLU A 114 1.22 7.94 13.58
CA GLU A 114 1.68 9.31 13.85
C GLU A 114 0.98 10.32 12.92
N LEU A 115 0.88 10.02 11.62
CA LEU A 115 0.16 10.84 10.65
C LEU A 115 -1.31 11.05 11.04
N LEU A 116 -1.98 9.99 11.50
CA LEU A 116 -3.36 10.06 11.97
C LEU A 116 -3.51 10.92 13.23
N GLU A 117 -2.46 11.27 13.97
CA GLU A 117 -2.56 12.22 15.09
C GLU A 117 -3.00 13.62 14.65
N ASP A 118 -2.81 13.99 13.38
CA ASP A 118 -3.32 15.24 12.83
C ASP A 118 -4.84 15.12 12.54
N PRO A 119 -5.71 15.84 13.27
CA PRO A 119 -7.14 15.84 13.01
C PRO A 119 -7.52 16.60 11.72
N SER A 120 -6.59 17.37 11.15
CA SER A 120 -6.75 18.09 9.88
C SER A 120 -6.29 17.29 8.66
N LEU A 121 -5.92 16.02 8.86
CA LEU A 121 -5.73 15.07 7.78
C LEU A 121 -7.10 14.70 7.18
N GLU A 122 -7.38 15.20 5.98
CA GLU A 122 -8.68 15.06 5.31
C GLU A 122 -8.54 14.46 3.90
N GLY A 123 -9.68 14.16 3.28
CA GLY A 123 -9.77 13.73 1.89
C GLY A 123 -9.19 12.34 1.63
N GLU A 124 -8.89 12.07 0.36
CA GLU A 124 -8.42 10.77 -0.12
C GLU A 124 -7.13 10.34 0.58
N PHE A 125 -6.23 11.28 0.90
CA PHE A 125 -5.00 10.95 1.60
C PHE A 125 -5.26 10.32 2.98
N SER A 126 -6.24 10.84 3.74
CA SER A 126 -6.62 10.24 5.03
C SER A 126 -7.19 8.84 4.86
N VAL A 127 -7.99 8.62 3.81
CA VAL A 127 -8.60 7.32 3.49
C VAL A 127 -7.51 6.31 3.13
N MET A 128 -6.59 6.67 2.22
CA MET A 128 -5.49 5.78 1.79
C MET A 128 -4.52 5.46 2.94
N ALA A 129 -4.26 6.41 3.85
CA ALA A 129 -3.48 6.16 5.05
C ALA A 129 -4.16 5.11 5.95
N ILE A 130 -5.48 5.23 6.16
CA ILE A 130 -6.26 4.24 6.93
C ILE A 130 -6.28 2.88 6.23
N GLU A 131 -6.50 2.84 4.92
CA GLU A 131 -6.46 1.60 4.14
C GLU A 131 -5.11 0.91 4.22
N SER A 132 -4.02 1.67 4.34
CA SER A 132 -2.67 1.12 4.52
C SER A 132 -2.51 0.35 5.85
N LEU A 133 -3.39 0.56 6.84
CA LEU A 133 -3.40 -0.20 8.10
C LEU A 133 -4.14 -1.54 8.01
N GLU A 134 -4.83 -1.82 6.90
CA GLU A 134 -5.65 -3.03 6.72
C GLU A 134 -4.84 -4.29 6.37
N GLY A 135 -3.52 -4.15 6.18
CA GLY A 135 -2.62 -5.21 5.75
C GLY A 135 -2.43 -6.35 6.75
N ILE A 136 -2.36 -7.59 6.23
CA ILE A 136 -2.16 -8.81 7.02
C ILE A 136 -0.69 -9.01 7.37
N THR A 137 -0.24 -8.33 8.42
CA THR A 137 0.83 -8.83 9.31
C THR A 137 0.54 -8.55 10.80
N LEU A 138 -0.65 -8.02 11.12
CA LEU A 138 -1.00 -7.63 12.48
C LEU A 138 -1.23 -8.81 13.43
N HIS A 139 -1.54 -10.00 12.90
CA HIS A 139 -1.66 -11.20 13.74
C HIS A 139 -0.31 -11.66 14.32
N ASP A 140 0.79 -11.38 13.62
CA ASP A 140 2.15 -11.64 14.10
C ASP A 140 2.69 -10.48 14.95
N LEU A 141 1.99 -9.34 14.96
CA LEU A 141 2.37 -8.09 15.62
C LEU A 141 1.26 -7.60 16.56
N PRO A 142 0.95 -8.33 17.65
CA PRO A 142 -0.22 -8.06 18.50
C PRO A 142 -0.23 -6.66 19.12
N HIS A 143 0.94 -6.07 19.41
CA HIS A 143 1.03 -4.70 19.92
C HIS A 143 0.62 -3.64 18.89
N HIS A 144 0.97 -3.83 17.61
CA HIS A 144 0.54 -2.91 16.55
C HIS A 144 -0.96 -3.07 16.30
N ARG A 145 -1.48 -4.30 16.37
CA ARG A 145 -2.92 -4.55 16.28
C ARG A 145 -3.69 -3.75 17.34
N GLU A 146 -3.24 -3.79 18.59
CA GLU A 146 -3.86 -3.05 19.70
C GLU A 146 -3.79 -1.53 19.46
N ASN A 147 -2.64 -0.99 19.07
CA ASN A 147 -2.49 0.44 18.79
C ASN A 147 -3.36 0.92 17.62
N ILE A 148 -3.43 0.14 16.55
CA ILE A 148 -4.29 0.42 15.38
C ILE A 148 -5.75 0.35 15.78
N GLU A 149 -6.16 -0.69 16.50
CA GLU A 149 -7.53 -0.80 17.00
C GLU A 149 -7.90 0.40 17.87
N ASP A 150 -7.07 0.76 18.84
CA ASP A 150 -7.31 1.90 19.73
C ASP A 150 -7.45 3.20 18.93
N ARG A 151 -6.53 3.45 17.99
CA ARG A 151 -6.57 4.63 17.12
C ARG A 151 -7.85 4.69 16.29
N LEU A 152 -8.18 3.60 15.60
CA LEU A 152 -9.36 3.52 14.74
C LEU A 152 -10.64 3.68 15.57
N ARG A 153 -10.74 3.06 16.74
CA ARG A 153 -11.92 3.23 17.63
C ARG A 153 -12.09 4.66 18.10
N ILE A 154 -10.99 5.36 18.42
CA ILE A 154 -11.02 6.79 18.78
C ILE A 154 -11.53 7.62 17.61
N ASP A 155 -10.98 7.43 16.41
CA ASP A 155 -11.33 8.21 15.24
C ASP A 155 -12.79 7.98 14.80
N LEU A 156 -13.30 6.74 14.91
CA LEU A 156 -14.67 6.38 14.54
C LEU A 156 -15.73 7.28 15.23
N VAL A 157 -15.50 7.56 16.52
CA VAL A 157 -16.45 8.29 17.38
C VAL A 157 -16.13 9.77 17.52
N ASP A 158 -15.00 10.26 16.98
CA ASP A 158 -14.67 11.68 17.02
C ASP A 158 -15.46 12.46 15.97
N ARG A 159 -16.53 13.10 16.42
CA ARG A 159 -17.42 13.94 15.60
C ARG A 159 -16.75 15.15 14.95
N LYS A 160 -15.52 15.49 15.36
CA LYS A 160 -14.77 16.60 14.76
C LYS A 160 -14.03 16.16 13.50
N LEU A 161 -13.77 14.87 13.34
CA LEU A 161 -13.09 14.36 12.17
C LEU A 161 -14.02 14.39 10.94
N PRO A 162 -13.45 14.51 9.73
CA PRO A 162 -14.20 14.40 8.48
C PRO A 162 -14.99 13.10 8.42
N ILE A 163 -16.14 13.13 7.74
CA ILE A 163 -17.00 11.94 7.65
C ILE A 163 -16.30 10.82 6.87
N GLU A 164 -15.58 11.17 5.81
CA GLU A 164 -14.84 10.26 4.94
C GLU A 164 -13.78 9.47 5.73
N ARG A 165 -13.13 10.14 6.69
CA ARG A 165 -12.17 9.51 7.59
C ARG A 165 -12.86 8.51 8.52
N ARG A 166 -14.01 8.87 9.09
CA ARG A 166 -14.79 7.98 9.97
C ARG A 166 -15.37 6.79 9.22
N GLU A 167 -15.76 6.99 7.96
CA GLU A 167 -16.20 5.93 7.04
C GLU A 167 -15.06 4.95 6.75
N ALA A 168 -13.88 5.46 6.38
CA ALA A 168 -12.69 4.64 6.13
C ALA A 168 -12.29 3.84 7.38
N VAL A 169 -12.34 4.46 8.56
CA VAL A 169 -12.09 3.79 9.85
C VAL A 169 -13.06 2.63 10.07
N ALA A 170 -14.36 2.81 9.81
CA ALA A 170 -15.34 1.75 9.99
C ALA A 170 -15.02 0.54 9.09
N ILE A 171 -14.68 0.79 7.82
CA ILE A 171 -14.28 -0.24 6.86
C ILE A 171 -12.99 -0.94 7.31
N ALA A 172 -11.99 -0.19 7.75
CA ALA A 172 -10.73 -0.76 8.25
C ALA A 172 -10.94 -1.68 9.46
N LEU A 173 -11.76 -1.25 10.43
CA LEU A 173 -12.13 -2.10 11.59
C LEU A 173 -12.79 -3.41 11.13
N ALA A 174 -13.65 -3.35 10.12
CA ALA A 174 -14.31 -4.52 9.57
C ALA A 174 -13.32 -5.46 8.88
N ARG A 175 -12.45 -4.92 8.02
CA ARG A 175 -11.42 -5.68 7.29
C ARG A 175 -10.41 -6.33 8.24
N LEU A 176 -10.06 -5.67 9.33
CA LEU A 176 -9.16 -6.18 10.38
C LEU A 176 -9.81 -7.24 11.30
N GLY A 177 -11.12 -7.43 11.20
CA GLY A 177 -11.84 -8.37 12.05
C GLY A 177 -11.96 -7.91 13.50
N ILE A 178 -12.05 -6.59 13.72
CA ILE A 178 -12.27 -6.00 15.05
C ILE A 178 -13.78 -6.00 15.31
N SER A 179 -14.33 -7.20 15.49
CA SER A 179 -15.77 -7.42 15.64
C SER A 179 -16.39 -6.70 16.85
N GLU A 180 -15.57 -6.41 17.87
CA GLU A 180 -15.90 -5.65 19.08
C GLU A 180 -16.26 -4.19 18.79
N ALA A 181 -15.99 -3.70 17.58
CA ALA A 181 -16.44 -2.38 17.13
C ALA A 181 -17.90 -2.38 16.62
N SER A 182 -18.49 -3.55 16.34
CA SER A 182 -19.84 -3.68 15.76
C SER A 182 -20.92 -2.97 16.59
N GLU A 183 -20.95 -3.16 17.92
CA GLU A 183 -21.90 -2.47 18.81
C GLU A 183 -21.73 -0.94 18.75
N THR A 184 -20.48 -0.46 18.60
CA THR A 184 -20.19 0.98 18.50
C THR A 184 -20.68 1.54 17.17
N ILE A 185 -20.50 0.78 16.08
CA ILE A 185 -20.99 1.13 14.75
C ILE A 185 -22.53 1.17 14.73
N GLU A 186 -23.21 0.17 15.30
CA GLU A 186 -24.67 0.12 15.39
C GLU A 186 -25.21 1.36 16.14
N LEU A 187 -24.66 1.68 17.31
CA LEU A 187 -25.04 2.88 18.07
C LEU A 187 -24.80 4.17 17.30
N LEU A 188 -23.72 4.25 16.54
CA LEU A 188 -23.37 5.41 15.74
C LEU A 188 -24.34 5.58 14.56
N LEU A 189 -24.72 4.50 13.88
CA LEU A 189 -25.77 4.51 12.85
C LEU A 189 -27.09 5.01 13.43
N GLU A 190 -27.51 4.51 14.59
CA GLU A 190 -28.76 4.94 15.23
C GLU A 190 -28.77 6.41 15.66
N GLN A 191 -27.65 6.88 16.24
CA GLN A 191 -27.60 8.19 16.91
C GLN A 191 -27.19 9.34 15.98
N GLU A 192 -26.30 9.07 15.02
CA GLU A 192 -25.69 10.10 14.18
C GLU A 192 -26.11 9.99 12.71
N PHE A 193 -26.46 8.78 12.24
CA PHE A 193 -26.82 8.52 10.85
C PHE A 193 -28.18 7.81 10.72
N PRO A 194 -29.29 8.39 11.25
CA PRO A 194 -30.60 7.73 11.27
C PRO A 194 -31.18 7.45 9.87
N ASP A 195 -30.71 8.19 8.85
CA ASP A 195 -31.05 7.97 7.44
C ASP A 195 -30.10 6.96 6.75
N GLY A 196 -29.14 6.42 7.50
CA GLY A 196 -28.08 5.52 7.04
C GLY A 196 -26.80 6.25 6.60
N ASN A 197 -25.68 5.54 6.67
CA ASN A 197 -24.42 5.89 6.04
C ASN A 197 -23.92 4.66 5.27
N VAL A 198 -23.66 4.80 3.97
CA VAL A 198 -23.39 3.65 3.08
C VAL A 198 -22.18 2.85 3.57
N PHE A 199 -21.06 3.51 3.83
CA PHE A 199 -19.81 2.85 4.18
C PHE A 199 -19.83 2.30 5.61
N ILE A 200 -20.43 3.01 6.56
CA ILE A 200 -20.53 2.55 7.94
C ILE A 200 -21.51 1.37 8.06
N SER A 201 -22.61 1.39 7.29
CA SER A 201 -23.51 0.23 7.17
C SER A 201 -22.81 -0.96 6.50
N GLU A 202 -22.03 -0.72 5.43
CA GLU A 202 -21.24 -1.77 4.79
C GLU A 202 -20.23 -2.39 5.77
N ALA A 203 -19.52 -1.57 6.56
CA ALA A 203 -18.62 -2.06 7.60
C ALA A 203 -19.35 -2.97 8.61
N HIS A 204 -20.55 -2.59 9.04
CA HIS A 204 -21.36 -3.40 9.95
C HIS A 204 -21.76 -4.75 9.33
N ASP A 205 -22.17 -4.74 8.06
CA ASP A 205 -22.51 -5.96 7.33
C ASP A 205 -21.29 -6.87 7.14
N LEU A 206 -20.13 -6.29 6.78
CA LEU A 206 -18.86 -6.99 6.65
C LEU A 206 -18.43 -7.64 7.97
N MET A 207 -18.56 -6.95 9.11
CA MET A 207 -18.25 -7.53 10.43
C MET A 207 -19.16 -8.71 10.78
N THR A 208 -20.43 -8.66 10.33
CA THR A 208 -21.40 -9.73 10.55
C THR A 208 -21.09 -10.96 9.70
N GLU A 209 -20.72 -10.75 8.44
CA GLU A 209 -20.40 -11.82 7.49
C GLU A 209 -19.00 -12.41 7.72
N TYR A 210 -18.03 -11.56 8.06
CA TYR A 210 -16.61 -11.86 8.21
C TYR A 210 -16.08 -11.40 9.58
N PRO A 211 -16.50 -12.03 10.70
CA PRO A 211 -16.13 -11.59 12.05
C PRO A 211 -14.63 -11.66 12.35
N ASN A 212 -13.87 -12.45 11.59
CA ASN A 212 -12.41 -12.53 11.70
C ASN A 212 -11.68 -11.60 10.73
N GLY A 213 -12.40 -10.74 10.03
CA GLY A 213 -11.86 -9.86 9.00
C GLY A 213 -11.81 -10.50 7.62
N LEU A 214 -11.36 -9.71 6.66
CA LEU A 214 -11.17 -10.11 5.27
C LEU A 214 -9.68 -10.39 5.01
N PRO A 215 -9.37 -11.35 4.13
CA PRO A 215 -8.00 -11.54 3.69
C PRO A 215 -7.51 -10.28 2.94
N GLY A 216 -6.56 -9.55 3.51
CA GLY A 216 -5.79 -8.53 2.82
C GLY A 216 -4.89 -9.12 1.75
N HIS A 217 -4.69 -8.37 0.67
CA HIS A 217 -3.91 -8.78 -0.49
C HIS A 217 -2.41 -8.51 -0.33
N ALA A 218 -1.99 -7.91 0.80
CA ALA A 218 -0.60 -7.52 1.04
C ALA A 218 0.39 -8.68 0.88
N GLU A 219 -0.01 -9.92 1.15
CA GLU A 219 0.85 -11.10 1.07
C GLU A 219 0.88 -11.80 -0.29
N ASP A 220 0.13 -11.34 -1.33
CA ASP A 220 0.17 -12.07 -2.60
C ASP A 220 1.62 -12.09 -3.15
N PRO A 221 2.06 -13.21 -3.73
CA PRO A 221 3.37 -13.31 -4.37
C PRO A 221 3.60 -12.18 -5.37
N ILE A 222 4.80 -11.62 -5.42
CA ILE A 222 5.13 -10.48 -6.28
C ILE A 222 4.80 -10.75 -7.75
N GLU A 223 4.90 -11.99 -8.21
CA GLU A 223 4.56 -12.38 -9.58
C GLU A 223 3.11 -12.07 -9.93
N GLN A 224 2.18 -12.19 -8.98
CA GLN A 224 0.77 -11.83 -9.20
C GLN A 224 0.59 -10.32 -9.26
N VAL A 225 1.37 -9.57 -8.50
CA VAL A 225 1.31 -8.10 -8.45
C VAL A 225 1.93 -7.48 -9.71
N VAL A 226 3.09 -7.99 -10.12
CA VAL A 226 3.77 -7.58 -11.36
C VAL A 226 2.91 -7.95 -12.59
N ARG A 227 2.17 -9.05 -12.53
CA ARG A 227 1.20 -9.38 -13.57
C ARG A 227 0.08 -8.34 -13.66
N TRP A 228 -0.47 -7.93 -12.53
CA TRP A 228 -1.48 -6.88 -12.48
C TRP A 228 -0.96 -5.57 -13.11
N ILE A 229 0.27 -5.17 -12.78
CA ILE A 229 1.00 -4.06 -13.43
C ILE A 229 1.08 -4.27 -14.96
N SER A 230 1.45 -5.48 -15.41
CA SER A 230 1.55 -5.80 -16.84
C SER A 230 0.22 -5.68 -17.57
N ASP A 231 -0.85 -6.21 -16.97
CA ASP A 231 -2.18 -6.28 -17.58
C ASP A 231 -2.86 -4.90 -17.62
N GLU A 232 -2.60 -4.03 -16.65
CA GLU A 232 -3.26 -2.73 -16.49
C GLU A 232 -2.46 -1.54 -17.07
N ILE A 233 -1.12 -1.60 -17.09
CA ILE A 233 -0.25 -0.47 -17.52
C ILE A 233 0.27 -0.64 -18.95
N LEU A 234 0.63 -1.87 -19.36
CA LEU A 234 1.21 -2.17 -20.68
C LEU A 234 0.51 -3.39 -21.31
N PRO A 235 -0.71 -3.22 -21.86
CA PRO A 235 -1.52 -4.34 -22.31
C PRO A 235 -0.83 -5.14 -23.42
N GLY A 236 -0.59 -6.44 -23.18
CA GLY A 236 -0.04 -7.39 -24.17
C GLY A 236 1.03 -8.37 -23.69
N GLY A 237 1.43 -8.35 -22.42
CA GLY A 237 2.44 -9.25 -21.87
C GLY A 237 1.85 -10.50 -21.19
N GLU A 238 1.78 -11.64 -21.91
CA GLU A 238 1.61 -12.92 -21.22
C GLU A 238 2.91 -13.27 -20.47
N LEU A 239 2.88 -13.35 -19.14
CA LEU A 239 3.99 -13.84 -18.33
C LEU A 239 4.15 -15.35 -18.52
N ASP A 240 5.29 -15.79 -19.08
CA ASP A 240 5.63 -17.20 -19.17
C ASP A 240 6.10 -17.73 -17.81
N LEU A 241 5.18 -18.37 -17.09
CA LEU A 241 5.39 -18.93 -15.75
C LEU A 241 6.36 -20.14 -15.73
N SER A 242 6.82 -20.63 -16.89
CA SER A 242 7.79 -21.74 -16.97
C SER A 242 9.16 -21.40 -16.39
N ILE A 243 9.45 -20.11 -16.17
CA ILE A 243 10.71 -19.61 -15.60
C ILE A 243 10.71 -19.70 -14.06
N ILE A 244 9.54 -19.60 -13.41
CA ILE A 244 9.40 -19.63 -11.94
C ILE A 244 9.61 -21.05 -11.38
N GLN A 245 9.33 -22.10 -12.18
CA GLN A 245 9.45 -23.49 -11.75
C GLN A 245 10.88 -24.04 -11.73
N GLN A 246 11.91 -23.24 -12.02
CA GLN A 246 13.31 -23.70 -12.05
C GLN A 246 14.08 -23.50 -10.73
N GLN A 247 13.42 -23.06 -9.65
CA GLN A 247 14.09 -22.81 -8.36
C GLN A 247 13.59 -23.67 -7.18
N ASP A 248 12.91 -24.79 -7.43
CA ASP A 248 12.79 -25.87 -6.43
C ASP A 248 13.86 -26.94 -6.72
N PRO A 249 15.05 -26.92 -6.08
CA PRO A 249 15.84 -28.13 -5.99
C PRO A 249 15.10 -29.07 -5.04
N GLU A 250 14.54 -30.13 -5.60
CA GLU A 250 13.96 -31.25 -4.88
C GLU A 250 14.80 -31.59 -3.64
N ALA A 251 14.14 -31.60 -2.48
CA ALA A 251 14.64 -32.24 -1.29
C ALA A 251 14.84 -33.75 -1.58
N GLU A 252 16.10 -34.16 -1.73
CA GLU A 252 16.55 -35.54 -1.46
C GLU A 252 16.86 -35.73 0.02
#